data_AF-A0A6U3T3V9-F1
#
_entry.id   AF-A0A6U3T3V9-F1
#
_cell.length_a   1.000
_cell.length_b   1.000
_cell.length_c   1.000
_cell.angle_alpha   90.00
_cell.angle_beta   90.00
_cell.angle_gamma   90.00
#
_symmetry.space_group_name_H-M   'P 1'
#
loop_
_entity.id
_entity.type
_entity.pdbx_description
1 polymer ?
#
loop_
_entity_poly.entity_id
_entity_poly.type
_entity_poly.pdbx_seq_one_letter_code
_entity_poly.pdbx_strand_id
1 'polypeptide(L)'
;MADAKYAEHMEYLQQRLTESKKVQATRGNAAYVAAQAKRAASGPQTWRQMKGVPLMIHEIKHIGNKPFMVGFATVALGAVYAQTKFTDEMKEGSDYWQNFHAKK
;
A
#
# COMPACT_ATOMS: atom_id res chain seq x y z
N MET A 1 -18.85 33.90 15.63
CA MET A 1 -19.07 32.54 16.23
C MET A 1 -18.15 31.47 15.65
N ALA A 2 -17.71 31.55 14.38
CA ALA A 2 -16.73 30.62 13.82
C ALA A 2 -15.33 30.77 14.45
N ASP A 3 -14.92 32.00 14.76
CA ASP A 3 -13.57 32.28 15.31
C ASP A 3 -13.36 31.74 16.73
N ALA A 4 -14.41 31.72 17.55
CA ALA A 4 -14.34 31.20 18.92
C ALA A 4 -14.16 29.67 18.93
N LYS A 5 -14.88 28.94 18.08
CA LYS A 5 -14.70 27.49 17.91
C LYS A 5 -13.34 27.15 17.31
N TYR A 6 -12.85 27.97 16.38
CA TYR A 6 -11.53 27.80 15.80
C TYR A 6 -10.42 27.98 16.85
N ALA A 7 -10.51 29.01 17.69
CA ALA A 7 -9.57 29.26 18.78
C ALA A 7 -9.54 28.11 19.80
N GLU A 8 -10.70 27.61 20.20
CA GLU A 8 -10.84 26.46 21.10
C GLU A 8 -10.20 25.19 20.51
N HIS A 9 -10.43 24.92 19.23
CA HIS A 9 -9.80 23.80 18.54
C HIS A 9 -8.27 23.95 18.46
N MET A 10 -7.76 25.15 18.20
CA MET A 10 -6.32 25.40 18.15
C MET A 10 -5.67 25.24 19.52
N GLU A 11 -6.33 25.70 20.59
CA GLU A 11 -5.85 25.52 21.96
C GLU A 11 -5.78 24.03 22.33
N TYR A 12 -6.84 23.27 22.02
CA TYR A 12 -6.84 21.82 22.22
C TYR A 12 -5.69 21.15 21.47
N LEU A 13 -5.46 21.50 20.20
CA LEU A 13 -4.37 20.93 19.41
C LEU A 13 -2.99 21.28 19.99
N GLN A 14 -2.80 22.51 20.47
CA GLN A 14 -1.56 22.95 21.12
C GLN A 14 -1.32 22.20 22.44
N GLN A 15 -2.36 22.00 23.25
CA GLN A 15 -2.26 21.20 24.48
C GLN A 15 -1.85 19.76 24.16
N ARG A 16 -2.48 19.13 23.17
CA ARG A 16 -2.15 17.75 22.74
C ARG A 16 -0.72 17.65 22.19
N LEU A 17 -0.26 18.66 21.46
CA LEU A 17 1.12 18.75 20.98
C LEU A 17 2.11 18.82 22.15
N THR A 18 1.78 19.61 23.16
CA THR A 18 2.62 19.79 24.35
C THR A 18 2.69 18.50 25.18
N GLU A 19 1.56 17.82 25.37
CA GLU A 19 1.51 16.49 26.00
C GLU A 19 2.31 15.46 25.21
N SER A 20 2.15 15.44 23.88
CA SER A 20 2.89 14.52 23.01
C SER A 20 4.39 14.72 23.11
N LYS A 21 4.85 15.98 23.13
CA LYS A 21 6.27 16.33 23.34
C LYS A 21 6.77 15.89 24.72
N LYS A 22 5.97 16.04 25.78
CA LYS A 22 6.31 15.54 27.13
C LYS A 22 6.46 14.02 27.14
N VAL A 23 5.52 13.29 26.53
CA VAL A 23 5.58 11.82 26.41
C VAL A 23 6.77 11.36 25.56
N GLN A 24 7.11 12.12 24.52
CA GLN A 24 8.27 11.85 23.69
C GLN A 24 9.59 12.08 24.46
N ALA A 25 9.64 13.16 25.25
CA ALA A 25 10.79 13.46 26.11
C ALA A 25 11.00 12.38 27.19
N THR A 26 9.93 11.84 27.79
CA THR A 26 10.03 10.80 28.83
C THR A 26 10.41 9.43 28.29
N ARG A 27 10.04 9.08 27.04
CA ARG A 27 10.39 7.79 26.44
C ARG A 27 11.87 7.67 26.07
N GLY A 28 12.57 8.78 25.84
CA GLY A 28 13.95 8.78 25.37
C GLY A 28 14.09 8.29 23.93
N ASN A 29 15.14 8.76 23.23
CA ASN A 29 15.30 8.50 21.80
C ASN A 29 15.43 7.00 21.48
N ALA A 30 16.10 6.23 22.34
CA ALA A 30 16.28 4.79 22.18
C ALA A 30 14.96 4.00 22.23
N ALA A 31 14.06 4.29 23.18
CA ALA A 31 12.79 3.59 23.26
C ALA A 31 11.83 4.01 22.14
N TYR A 32 11.93 5.26 21.66
CA TYR A 32 11.20 5.71 20.48
C TYR A 32 11.64 4.95 19.23
N VAL A 33 12.94 4.84 18.98
CA VAL A 33 13.50 4.08 17.86
C VAL A 33 13.12 2.60 17.98
N ALA A 34 13.21 2.01 19.17
CA ALA A 34 12.79 0.61 19.40
C ALA A 34 11.29 0.40 19.17
N ALA A 35 10.43 1.34 19.56
CA ALA A 35 8.99 1.27 19.34
C ALA A 35 8.64 1.40 17.84
N GLN A 36 9.32 2.29 17.12
CA GLN A 36 9.14 2.45 15.68
C GLN A 36 9.70 1.24 14.91
N ALA A 37 10.84 0.70 15.33
CA ALA A 37 11.39 -0.54 14.78
C ALA A 37 10.44 -1.72 15.02
N LYS A 38 9.83 -1.83 16.22
CA LYS A 38 8.79 -2.83 16.50
C LYS A 38 7.55 -2.65 15.62
N ARG A 39 7.09 -1.42 15.39
CA ARG A 39 5.97 -1.14 14.47
C ARG A 39 6.29 -1.47 13.02
N ALA A 40 7.51 -1.18 12.57
CA ALA A 40 7.97 -1.54 11.23
C ALA A 40 8.12 -3.07 11.08
N ALA A 41 8.63 -3.74 12.12
CA ALA A 41 8.81 -5.18 12.14
C ALA A 41 7.50 -5.97 12.30
N SER A 42 6.47 -5.38 12.92
CA SER A 42 5.18 -6.04 13.14
C SER A 42 4.30 -6.18 11.88
N GLY A 43 4.76 -5.66 10.74
CA GLY A 43 4.04 -5.71 9.48
C GLY A 43 2.74 -4.87 9.47
N PRO A 44 2.04 -4.82 8.32
CA PRO A 44 0.80 -4.06 8.19
C PRO A 44 -0.28 -4.66 9.09
N GLN A 45 -0.76 -3.86 10.05
CA GLN A 45 -1.74 -4.30 11.06
C GLN A 45 -3.19 -4.28 10.51
N THR A 46 -3.41 -3.59 9.40
CA THR A 46 -4.72 -3.45 8.77
C THR A 46 -4.60 -3.63 7.26
N TRP A 47 -5.66 -4.10 6.61
CA TRP A 47 -5.70 -4.30 5.17
C TRP A 47 -5.38 -3.02 4.38
N ARG A 48 -5.76 -1.85 4.90
CA ARG A 48 -5.46 -0.52 4.31
C ARG A 48 -3.96 -0.20 4.25
N GLN A 49 -3.17 -0.82 5.12
CA GLN A 49 -1.71 -0.66 5.16
C GLN A 49 -1.00 -1.72 4.32
N MET A 50 -1.69 -2.79 3.93
CA MET A 50 -1.14 -3.83 3.07
C MET A 50 -1.05 -3.30 1.64
N LYS A 51 0.02 -3.66 0.93
CA LYS A 51 0.24 -3.35 -0.49
C LYS A 51 0.82 -4.56 -1.19
N GLY A 52 0.66 -4.65 -2.51
CA GLY A 52 1.25 -5.71 -3.33
C GLY A 52 0.82 -7.12 -2.93
N VAL A 53 1.78 -8.04 -2.84
CA VAL A 53 1.53 -9.47 -2.58
C VAL A 53 0.82 -9.73 -1.23
N PRO A 54 1.23 -9.13 -0.09
CA PRO A 54 0.49 -9.25 1.16
C PRO A 54 -0.98 -8.86 1.06
N LEU A 55 -1.30 -7.79 0.34
CA LEU A 55 -2.67 -7.37 0.11
C LEU A 55 -3.42 -8.38 -0.74
N MET A 56 -2.83 -8.87 -1.85
CA MET A 56 -3.48 -9.89 -2.68
C MET A 56 -3.81 -11.17 -1.90
N ILE A 57 -2.90 -11.64 -1.03
CA ILE A 57 -3.15 -12.81 -0.18
C ILE A 57 -4.29 -12.54 0.81
N HIS A 58 -4.35 -11.33 1.37
CA HIS A 58 -5.45 -10.91 2.24
C HIS A 58 -6.80 -10.93 1.48
N GLU A 59 -6.83 -10.37 0.28
CA GLU A 59 -8.03 -10.30 -0.56
C GLU A 59 -8.53 -11.68 -1.04
N ILE A 60 -7.63 -12.62 -1.33
CA ILE A 60 -8.00 -14.02 -1.68
C ILE A 60 -8.75 -14.71 -0.54
N LYS A 61 -8.41 -14.37 0.71
CA LYS A 61 -9.05 -14.93 1.91
C LYS A 61 -10.35 -14.22 2.28
N HIS A 62 -10.62 -13.05 1.70
CA HIS A 62 -11.84 -12.29 1.97
C HIS A 62 -13.03 -12.87 1.20
N ILE A 63 -14.09 -13.31 1.89
CA ILE A 63 -15.23 -14.03 1.29
C ILE A 63 -15.87 -13.26 0.13
N GLY A 64 -16.01 -11.94 0.25
CA GLY A 64 -16.60 -11.10 -0.80
C GLY A 64 -15.71 -10.91 -2.03
N ASN A 65 -14.39 -10.95 -1.87
CA ASN A 65 -13.43 -10.67 -2.96
C ASN A 65 -12.83 -11.94 -3.57
N LYS A 66 -13.02 -13.10 -2.94
CA LYS A 66 -12.50 -14.39 -3.41
C LYS A 66 -12.89 -14.71 -4.86
N PRO A 67 -14.16 -14.56 -5.32
CA PRO A 67 -14.50 -14.85 -6.71
C PRO A 67 -13.76 -13.94 -7.70
N PHE A 68 -13.64 -12.65 -7.37
CA PHE A 68 -12.91 -11.68 -8.17
C PHE A 68 -11.42 -12.04 -8.26
N MET A 69 -10.79 -12.38 -7.13
CA MET A 69 -9.37 -12.74 -7.08
C MET A 69 -9.08 -14.04 -7.85
N VAL A 70 -9.99 -15.01 -7.83
CA VAL A 70 -9.89 -16.22 -8.65
C VAL A 70 -9.98 -15.87 -10.14
N GLY A 71 -10.96 -15.06 -10.54
CA GLY A 71 -11.08 -14.60 -11.93
C GLY A 71 -9.85 -13.82 -12.41
N PHE A 72 -9.35 -12.92 -11.57
CA PHE A 72 -8.10 -12.19 -11.84
C PHE A 72 -6.92 -13.14 -12.05
N ALA A 73 -6.74 -14.13 -11.17
CA ALA A 73 -5.65 -15.11 -11.30
C ALA A 73 -5.79 -15.94 -12.59
N THR A 74 -7.00 -16.35 -12.96
CA THR A 74 -7.25 -17.09 -14.21
C THR A 74 -6.88 -16.26 -15.44
N VAL A 75 -7.31 -15.01 -15.51
CA VAL A 75 -6.98 -14.11 -16.64
C VAL A 75 -5.48 -13.81 -16.67
N ALA A 76 -4.84 -13.58 -15.52
CA ALA A 76 -3.41 -13.34 -15.44
C ALA A 76 -2.60 -14.53 -15.97
N LEU A 77 -2.95 -15.76 -15.58
CA LEU A 77 -2.31 -16.98 -16.10
C LEU A 77 -2.55 -17.15 -17.60
N GLY A 78 -3.77 -16.88 -18.07
CA GLY A 78 -4.11 -16.91 -19.50
C GLY A 78 -3.28 -15.90 -20.31
N ALA A 79 -3.10 -14.69 -19.78
CA ALA A 79 -2.29 -13.66 -20.42
C ALA A 79 -0.81 -14.06 -20.47
N VAL A 80 -0.25 -14.60 -19.38
CA VAL A 80 1.13 -15.12 -19.36
C VAL A 80 1.28 -16.26 -20.37
N TYR A 81 0.34 -17.19 -20.41
CA TYR A 81 0.35 -18.29 -21.38
C TYR A 81 0.31 -17.77 -22.83
N ALA A 82 -0.59 -16.82 -23.13
CA ALA A 82 -0.68 -16.19 -24.44
C ALA A 82 0.64 -15.50 -24.83
N GLN A 83 1.30 -14.82 -23.88
CA GLN A 83 2.61 -14.20 -24.11
C GLN A 83 3.68 -15.22 -24.55
N THR A 84 3.63 -16.46 -24.08
CA THR A 84 4.58 -17.51 -24.52
C THR A 84 4.42 -17.92 -25.98
N LYS A 85 3.30 -17.57 -26.62
CA LYS A 85 2.99 -17.97 -28.00
C LYS A 85 3.33 -16.90 -29.04
N PHE A 86 3.72 -15.69 -28.64
CA PHE A 86 4.15 -14.67 -29.57
C PHE A 86 5.57 -14.96 -30.08
N THR A 87 5.68 -15.26 -31.37
CA THR A 87 6.96 -15.37 -32.09
C THR A 87 7.60 -13.99 -32.27
N ASP A 88 8.91 -13.97 -32.54
CA ASP A 88 9.64 -12.71 -32.73
C ASP A 88 9.14 -11.91 -33.94
N GLU A 89 8.71 -12.61 -35.00
CA GLU A 89 8.07 -12.02 -36.19
C GLU A 89 6.74 -11.32 -35.84
N MET A 90 5.91 -11.93 -34.99
CA MET A 90 4.63 -11.33 -34.55
C MET A 90 4.84 -10.15 -33.60
N LYS A 91 5.96 -10.14 -32.86
CA LYS A 91 6.36 -9.02 -32.01
C LYS A 91 6.92 -7.86 -32.83
N GLU A 92 7.66 -8.16 -33.90
CA GLU A 92 8.20 -7.17 -34.82
C GLU A 92 7.09 -6.43 -35.58
N GLY A 93 6.09 -7.17 -36.08
CA GLY A 93 4.94 -6.61 -36.79
C GLY A 93 3.82 -6.03 -35.92
N SER A 94 3.94 -6.05 -34.59
CA SER A 94 2.90 -5.55 -33.67
C SER A 94 3.19 -4.12 -33.22
N ASP A 95 2.34 -3.18 -33.63
CA ASP A 95 2.40 -1.78 -33.21
C ASP A 95 2.37 -1.63 -31.68
N TYR A 96 1.59 -2.48 -30.99
CA TYR A 96 1.56 -2.50 -29.53
C TYR A 96 2.92 -2.90 -28.95
N TRP A 97 3.55 -3.94 -29.49
CA TRP A 97 4.81 -4.46 -28.95
C TRP A 97 5.97 -3.49 -29.22
N GLN A 98 6.02 -2.90 -30.41
CA GLN A 98 7.05 -1.90 -30.76
C GLN A 98 6.96 -0.64 -29.89
N ASN A 99 5.76 -0.19 -29.56
CA ASN A 99 5.59 1.03 -28.78
C ASN A 99 5.83 0.85 -27.27
N PHE A 100 5.58 -0.33 -26.71
CA PHE A 100 5.58 -0.53 -25.25
C PHE A 100 6.58 -1.55 -24.72
N HIS A 101 7.15 -2.40 -25.57
CA HIS A 101 8.00 -3.53 -25.14
C HIS A 101 9.32 -3.65 -25.89
N ALA A 102 9.45 -3.11 -27.10
CA ALA A 102 10.75 -2.99 -27.76
C ALA A 102 11.63 -1.99 -26.99
N LYS A 103 12.87 -2.38 -26.67
CA LYS A 103 13.86 -1.43 -26.14
C LYS A 103 14.19 -0.44 -27.27
N LYS A 104 14.06 0.86 -26.99
CA LYS A 104 14.61 1.91 -27.84
C LYS A 104 16.12 1.74 -28.02
#